data_AF-A0A7Y2ZYW6-F1
#
_entry.id   AF-A0A7Y2ZYW6-F1
#
_cell.length_a   1.000
_cell.length_b   1.000
_cell.length_c   1.000
_cell.angle_alpha   90.00
_cell.angle_beta   90.00
_cell.angle_gamma   90.00
#
_symmetry.space_group_name_H-M   'P 1'
#
loop_
_entity.id
_entity.type
_entity.pdbx_description
1 polymer ?
#
loop_
_entity_poly.entity_id
_entity_poly.type
_entity_poly.pdbx_seq_one_letter_code
_entity_poly.pdbx_strand_id
1 'polypeptide(L)' 'MTNKRDYYEVLGLSRNASESEIKASYRKLA' A
#
# COMPACT_ATOMS: atom_id res chain seq x y z
N MET A 1 5.41 8.53 19.73
CA MET A 1 5.93 7.51 18.79
C MET A 1 4.97 7.45 17.61
N THR A 2 5.40 7.94 16.45
CA THR A 2 4.54 8.20 15.29
C THR A 2 4.10 6.87 14.69
N ASN A 3 2.96 6.37 15.14
CA ASN A 3 2.26 5.21 14.61
C ASN A 3 1.71 5.57 13.22
N LYS A 4 2.61 5.86 12.27
CA LYS A 4 2.28 5.90 10.85
C LYS A 4 1.90 4.48 10.51
N ARG A 5 0.61 4.17 10.68
CA ARG A 5 0.00 2.94 10.20
C ARG A 5 0.60 2.70 8.84
N ASP A 6 1.30 1.58 8.69
CA ASP A 6 1.97 1.24 7.45
C ASP A 6 0.90 1.05 6.38
N TYR A 7 0.53 2.13 5.71
CA TYR A 7 -0.46 2.12 4.63
C TYR A 7 -0.05 1.13 3.53
N TYR A 8 1.25 0.91 3.38
CA TYR A 8 1.82 -0.12 2.54
C TYR A 8 1.49 -1.54 3.03
N GLU A 9 1.63 -1.84 4.33
CA GLU A 9 1.21 -3.14 4.88
C GLU A 9 -0.30 -3.37 4.77
N VAL A 10 -1.12 -2.31 4.98
CA VAL A 10 -2.58 -2.40 4.82
C VAL A 10 -2.96 -2.74 3.38
N LEU A 11 -2.22 -2.20 2.41
CA LEU A 11 -2.40 -2.51 0.99
C LEU A 11 -1.69 -3.81 0.55
N GLY A 12 -0.95 -4.48 1.44
CA GLY A 12 -0.14 -5.65 1.11
C GLY A 12 1.04 -5.34 0.17
N LEU A 13 1.49 -4.09 0.15
CA LEU A 13 2.51 -3.56 -0.74
C LEU A 13 3.82 -3.33 0.01
N SER A 14 4.93 -3.46 -0.71
CA SER A 14 6.22 -3.05 -0.17
C SER A 14 6.30 -1.52 -0.07
N ARG A 15 7.10 -0.98 0.86
CA ARG A 15 7.31 0.49 0.98
C ARG A 15 7.99 1.10 -0.25
N ASN A 16 8.58 0.27 -1.11
CA ASN A 16 9.15 0.65 -2.41
C ASN A 16 8.21 0.33 -3.58
N ALA A 17 6.94 -0.02 -3.31
CA ALA A 17 5.98 -0.29 -4.37
C ALA A 17 5.79 0.94 -5.24
N SER A 18 5.80 0.70 -6.54
CA SER A 18 5.60 1.73 -7.55
C SER A 18 4.12 2.13 -7.63
N GLU A 19 3.83 3.35 -8.08
CA GLU A 19 2.45 3.87 -8.15
C GLU A 19 1.50 2.94 -8.96
N SER A 20 2.04 2.22 -9.94
CA SER A 20 1.29 1.23 -10.72
C SER A 20 0.82 0.05 -9.86
N GLU A 21 1.65 -0.44 -8.95
CA GLU A 21 1.35 -1.53 -8.01
C GLU A 21 0.35 -1.07 -6.95
N ILE A 22 0.46 0.17 -6.48
CA ILE A 22 -0.51 0.80 -5.58
C ILE A 22 -1.89 0.86 -6.24
N LYS A 23 -1.96 1.37 -7.47
CA LYS A 23 -3.22 1.43 -8.23
C LYS A 23 -3.79 0.03 -8.53
N ALA A 24 -2.94 -0.94 -8.84
CA ALA A 24 -3.39 -2.31 -9.11
C ALA A 24 -3.99 -2.97 -7.86
N SER A 25 -3.35 -2.78 -6.71
CA SER A 25 -3.81 -3.35 -5.43
C SER A 25 -5.09 -2.66 -4.94
N TYR A 26 -5.19 -1.34 -5.10
CA TYR A 26 -6.41 -0.59 -4.81
C TYR A 26 -7.61 -1.09 -5.63
N ARG A 27 -7.42 -1.35 -6.93
CA ARG A 27 -8.49 -1.92 -7.79
C ARG A 27 -8.86 -3.35 -7.41
N LYS A 28 -7.94 -4.12 -6.84
CA LYS A 28 -8.16 -5.52 -6.42
C LYS A 28 -8.93 -5.63 -5.10
N LEU A 29 -8.89 -4.58 -4.29
CA LEU A 29 -9.59 -4.48 -3.00
C LEU A 29 -11.01 -3.90 -3.13
N ALA A 30 -11.39 -3.40 -4.31
CA ALA A 30 -12.72 -2.89 -4.63
C ALA A 30 -13.66 -3.98 -5.17
#